data_AF-A0AA89RZH3-F1
#
_entry.id   AF-A0AA89RZH3-F1
#
_cell.length_a   1.000
_cell.length_b   1.000
_cell.length_c   1.000
_cell.angle_alpha   90.00
_cell.angle_beta   90.00
_cell.angle_gamma   90.00
#
_symmetry.space_group_name_H-M   'P 1'
#
loop_
_entity.id
_entity.type
_entity.pdbx_description
1 polymer ?
#
loop_
_entity_poly.entity_id
_entity_poly.type
_entity_poly.pdbx_seq_one_letter_code
_entity_poly.pdbx_strand_id
1 'polypeptide(L)'
;MAAFGARPVDLEAAASQATDSAFEVYPENWEAVRAFVAMTTQWRMTGISGFGGASMLHTGLDYSALESVFRLLGVKRKRRAALFQQIRVMEEAALEVLLSD
;
A
#
# COMPACT_ATOMS: atom_id res chain seq x y z
N MET A 1 -20.99 -12.21 -6.32
CA MET A 1 -19.80 -12.61 -7.10
C MET A 1 -19.18 -13.79 -6.38
N ALA A 2 -19.17 -14.99 -6.99
CA ALA A 2 -18.46 -16.14 -6.43
C ALA A 2 -16.95 -15.86 -6.49
N ALA A 3 -16.23 -16.14 -5.41
CA ALA A 3 -14.82 -15.84 -5.22
C ALA A 3 -13.93 -16.57 -6.23
N PHE A 4 -13.83 -16.06 -7.46
CA PHE A 4 -12.97 -16.55 -8.53
C PHE A 4 -12.99 -18.08 -8.75
N GLY A 5 -14.14 -18.73 -8.56
CA GLY A 5 -14.29 -20.18 -8.74
C GLY A 5 -13.76 -21.05 -7.59
N ALA A 6 -13.39 -20.47 -6.45
CA ALA A 6 -13.01 -21.21 -5.25
C ALA A 6 -14.17 -22.04 -4.70
N ARG A 7 -13.88 -23.24 -4.19
CA ARG A 7 -14.89 -24.06 -3.52
C ARG A 7 -15.15 -23.48 -2.12
N PRO A 8 -16.35 -23.69 -1.55
CA PRO A 8 -16.70 -23.16 -0.22
C PRO A 8 -15.68 -23.48 0.88
N VAL A 9 -15.13 -24.71 0.89
CA VAL A 9 -14.10 -25.14 1.86
C VAL A 9 -12.80 -24.33 1.76
N ASP A 10 -12.45 -23.88 0.56
CA ASP A 10 -11.23 -23.11 0.33
C ASP A 10 -11.40 -21.66 0.87
N LEU A 11 -12.65 -21.15 0.88
CA LEU A 11 -12.98 -19.84 1.45
C LEU A 11 -12.96 -19.85 2.98
N GLU A 12 -13.49 -20.91 3.59
CA GLU A 12 -13.50 -21.08 5.05
C GLU A 12 -12.07 -21.24 5.59
N ALA A 13 -11.21 -21.99 4.89
CA ALA A 13 -9.81 -22.12 5.25
C ALA A 13 -9.05 -20.78 5.16
N ALA A 14 -9.28 -20.00 4.10
CA ALA A 14 -8.66 -18.68 3.95
C ALA A 14 -9.15 -17.68 5.02
N ALA A 15 -10.44 -17.69 5.34
CA ALA A 15 -11.01 -16.85 6.40
C ALA A 15 -10.46 -17.23 7.79
N SER A 16 -10.21 -18.53 8.03
CA SER A 16 -9.61 -19.02 9.28
C SER A 16 -8.14 -18.65 9.43
N GLN A 17 -7.45 -18.33 8.33
CA GLN A 17 -6.07 -17.84 8.29
C GLN A 17 -5.97 -16.33 8.23
N ALA A 18 -7.09 -15.61 8.10
CA ALA A 18 -7.08 -14.16 8.18
C ALA A 18 -6.70 -13.76 9.61
N THR A 19 -5.49 -13.23 9.76
CA THR A 19 -5.04 -12.66 11.02
C THR A 19 -5.99 -11.51 11.41
N ASP A 20 -6.35 -11.43 12.69
CA ASP A 20 -7.22 -10.38 13.25
C ASP A 20 -6.48 -9.03 13.37
N SER A 21 -5.80 -8.63 12.29
CA SER A 21 -5.09 -7.36 12.16
C SER A 21 -5.97 -6.30 11.48
N ALA A 22 -7.29 -6.43 11.59
CA ALA A 22 -8.20 -5.39 11.13
C ALA A 22 -8.04 -4.18 12.05
N PHE A 23 -7.97 -2.99 11.45
CA PHE A 23 -7.95 -1.73 12.19
C PHE A 23 -9.02 -0.80 11.65
N GLU A 24 -9.59 0.00 12.54
CA GLU A 24 -10.60 0.99 12.16
C GLU A 24 -9.95 2.17 11.44
N VAL A 25 -10.62 2.66 10.40
CA VAL A 25 -10.20 3.83 9.63
C VAL A 25 -11.34 4.83 9.61
N TYR A 26 -11.04 6.08 9.98
CA TYR A 26 -12.01 7.17 9.85
C TYR A 26 -12.52 7.28 8.40
N PRO A 27 -13.84 7.46 8.17
CA PRO A 27 -14.43 7.45 6.83
C PRO A 27 -13.76 8.39 5.82
N GLU A 28 -13.30 9.56 6.27
CA GLU A 28 -12.59 10.57 5.48
C GLU A 28 -11.20 10.12 4.98
N ASN A 29 -10.56 9.19 5.71
CA ASN A 29 -9.23 8.67 5.39
C ASN A 29 -9.30 7.38 4.56
N TRP A 30 -10.48 6.78 4.42
CA TRP A 30 -10.64 5.49 3.74
C TRP A 30 -10.17 5.53 2.27
N GLU A 31 -10.41 6.65 1.57
CA GLU A 31 -9.94 6.82 0.20
C GLU A 31 -8.40 6.79 0.13
N ALA A 32 -7.72 7.40 1.10
CA ALA A 32 -6.26 7.45 1.17
C ALA A 32 -5.69 6.07 1.53
N VAL A 33 -6.26 5.40 2.53
CA VAL A 33 -5.83 4.05 2.95
C VAL A 33 -5.97 3.06 1.79
N ARG A 34 -7.10 3.08 1.07
CA ARG A 34 -7.26 2.19 -0.10
C ARG A 34 -6.26 2.47 -1.21
N ALA A 35 -5.97 3.74 -1.48
CA ALA A 35 -4.96 4.10 -2.47
C ALA A 35 -3.54 3.69 -2.05
N PHE A 36 -3.20 3.87 -0.77
CA PHE A 36 -1.91 3.44 -0.21
C PHE A 36 -1.73 1.92 -0.23
N VAL A 37 -2.76 1.16 0.18
CA VAL A 37 -2.74 -0.32 0.12
C VAL A 37 -2.65 -0.82 -1.34
N ALA A 38 -3.28 -0.13 -2.29
CA ALA A 38 -3.12 -0.46 -3.71
C ALA A 38 -1.69 -0.22 -4.24
N MET A 39 -0.88 0.56 -3.52
CA MET A 39 0.51 0.89 -3.83
C MET A 39 1.53 0.01 -3.07
N THR A 40 1.10 -0.96 -2.27
CA THR A 40 2.00 -1.75 -1.39
C THR A 40 3.16 -2.43 -2.11
N THR A 41 3.02 -2.79 -3.39
CA THR A 41 4.09 -3.43 -4.18
C THR A 41 4.95 -2.45 -4.96
N GLN A 42 4.66 -1.15 -4.91
CA GLN A 42 5.23 -0.12 -5.77
C GLN A 42 6.32 0.69 -5.04
N TRP A 43 7.16 0.02 -4.25
CA TRP A 43 8.29 0.65 -3.60
C TRP A 43 9.52 0.72 -4.51
N ARG A 44 10.15 1.89 -4.53
CA ARG A 44 11.48 2.07 -5.11
C ARG A 44 12.53 1.63 -4.11
N MET A 45 13.38 0.72 -4.54
CA MET A 45 14.51 0.23 -3.77
C MET A 45 15.83 0.65 -4.42
N THR A 46 16.78 1.08 -3.60
CA THR A 46 18.14 1.38 -4.04
C THR A 46 19.09 0.43 -3.34
N GLY A 47 19.92 -0.26 -4.13
CA GLY A 47 21.03 -1.03 -3.60
C GLY A 47 22.18 -0.10 -3.23
N ILE A 48 22.59 -0.12 -1.96
CA ILE A 48 23.80 0.56 -1.51
C ILE A 48 24.83 -0.52 -1.19
N SER A 49 26.00 -0.42 -1.84
CA SER A 49 27.15 -1.28 -1.57
C SER A 49 28.28 -0.45 -0.94
N GLY A 50 28.78 -0.90 0.21
CA GLY A 50 29.90 -0.29 0.90
C GLY A 50 30.82 -1.32 1.55
N PHE A 51 31.81 -0.86 2.32
CA PHE A 51 32.77 -1.72 3.01
C PHE A 51 32.13 -2.73 3.98
N GLY A 52 30.89 -2.49 4.44
CA GLY A 52 30.14 -3.36 5.33
C GLY A 52 29.19 -4.36 4.64
N GLY A 53 29.15 -4.40 3.29
CA GLY A 53 28.25 -5.28 2.53
C GLY A 53 27.34 -4.51 1.57
N ALA A 54 26.37 -5.23 1.01
CA ALA A 54 25.33 -4.67 0.14
C ALA A 54 23.97 -4.79 0.82
N SER A 55 23.24 -3.67 0.90
CA SER A 55 21.90 -3.61 1.47
C SER A 55 20.92 -2.98 0.48
N MET A 56 19.69 -3.48 0.47
CA MET A 56 18.56 -2.88 -0.25
C MET A 56 17.83 -1.93 0.69
N LEU A 57 17.64 -0.67 0.29
CA LEU A 57 16.91 0.31 1.08
C LEU A 57 15.69 0.81 0.32
N HIS A 58 14.56 0.87 1.02
CA HIS A 58 13.35 1.52 0.53
C HIS A 58 13.58 3.03 0.51
N THR A 59 13.38 3.66 -0.64
CA THR A 59 13.58 5.12 -0.79
C THR A 59 12.27 5.90 -0.88
N GLY A 60 11.18 5.23 -1.30
CA GLY A 60 9.85 5.82 -1.43
C GLY A 60 8.96 5.03 -2.38
N LEU A 61 7.70 5.42 -2.50
CA LEU A 61 6.74 4.90 -3.46
C LEU A 61 7.00 5.44 -4.87
N ASP A 62 6.71 4.64 -5.88
CA ASP A 62 6.71 5.10 -7.26
C ASP A 62 5.44 5.91 -7.58
N TYR A 63 5.53 7.23 -7.43
CA TYR A 63 4.42 8.14 -7.73
C TYR A 63 3.95 8.09 -9.19
N SER A 64 4.75 7.54 -10.12
CA SER A 64 4.31 7.39 -11.52
C SER A 64 3.15 6.40 -11.66
N ALA A 65 3.11 5.37 -10.81
CA ALA A 65 2.01 4.40 -10.76
C ALA A 65 0.74 4.99 -10.10
N LEU A 66 0.88 6.05 -9.30
CA LEU A 66 -0.20 6.59 -8.49
C LEU A 66 -1.38 7.14 -9.30
N GLU A 67 -1.10 7.80 -10.43
CA GLU A 67 -2.15 8.30 -11.33
C GLU A 67 -2.98 7.15 -11.92
N SER A 68 -2.35 6.01 -12.22
CA SER A 68 -3.04 4.80 -12.68
C SER A 68 -3.90 4.20 -11.56
N VAL A 69 -3.38 4.12 -10.34
CA VAL A 69 -4.14 3.67 -9.16
C VAL A 69 -5.35 4.57 -8.90
N PHE A 70 -5.19 5.89 -8.92
CA PHE A 70 -6.29 6.83 -8.76
C PHE A 70 -7.38 6.65 -9.83
N ARG A 71 -7.00 6.37 -11.08
CA ARG A 71 -7.96 6.07 -12.14
C ARG A 71 -8.71 4.76 -11.90
N LEU A 72 -7.99 3.69 -11.54
CA LEU A 72 -8.57 2.37 -11.29
C LEU A 72 -9.52 2.37 -10.08
N LEU A 73 -9.21 3.18 -9.06
CA LEU A 73 -10.04 3.35 -7.86
C LEU A 73 -11.18 4.38 -8.05
N GLY A 74 -11.30 5.00 -9.23
CA GLY A 74 -12.36 5.98 -9.51
C GLY A 74 -12.21 7.32 -8.78
N VAL A 75 -10.99 7.67 -8.34
CA VAL A 75 -10.70 8.93 -7.64
C VAL A 75 -10.91 10.11 -8.58
N LYS A 76 -11.81 11.01 -8.18
CA LYS A 76 -12.13 12.23 -8.94
C LYS A 76 -10.89 13.11 -9.09
N ARG A 77 -10.64 13.64 -10.29
CA ARG A 77 -9.48 14.51 -10.59
C ARG A 77 -9.26 15.62 -9.54
N LYS A 78 -10.32 16.30 -9.12
CA LYS A 78 -10.27 17.36 -8.11
C LYS A 78 -9.79 16.93 -6.72
N ARG A 79 -9.86 15.63 -6.39
CA ARG A 79 -9.44 15.05 -5.11
C ARG A 79 -8.01 14.56 -5.11
N ARG A 80 -7.43 14.28 -6.29
CA ARG A 80 -6.13 13.62 -6.41
C ARG A 80 -4.99 14.38 -5.76
N ALA A 81 -4.99 15.71 -5.86
CA ALA A 81 -3.97 16.53 -5.21
C ALA A 81 -4.00 16.41 -3.68
N ALA A 82 -5.19 16.42 -3.07
CA ALA A 82 -5.35 16.22 -1.63
C ALA A 82 -4.98 14.79 -1.22
N LEU A 83 -5.44 13.79 -1.98
CA LEU A 83 -5.17 12.39 -1.73
C LEU A 83 -3.67 12.06 -1.85
N PHE A 84 -2.97 12.70 -2.79
CA PHE A 84 -1.53 12.61 -2.91
C PHE A 84 -0.81 13.09 -1.65
N GLN A 85 -1.21 14.22 -1.06
CA GLN A 85 -0.61 14.68 0.20
C GLN A 85 -0.85 13.70 1.34
N GLN A 86 -2.06 13.11 1.43
CA GLN A 86 -2.35 12.08 2.44
C GLN A 86 -1.47 10.84 2.25
N ILE A 87 -1.21 10.43 1.01
CA ILE A 87 -0.32 9.30 0.71
C ILE A 87 1.12 9.61 1.10
N ARG A 88 1.60 10.84 0.91
CA ARG A 88 2.95 11.24 1.36
C ARG A 88 3.13 11.11 2.88
N VAL A 89 2.10 11.45 3.65
CA VAL A 89 2.11 11.27 5.11
C VAL A 89 2.21 9.78 5.47
N MET A 90 1.46 8.92 4.79
CA MET A 90 1.52 7.47 5.03
C MET A 90 2.85 6.85 4.59
N GLU A 91 3.43 7.34 3.49
CA GLU A 91 4.75 6.93 3.01
C GLU A 91 5.85 7.31 3.99
N GLU A 92 5.83 8.54 4.51
CA GLU A 92 6.80 9.00 5.52
C GLU A 92 6.77 8.10 6.76
N ALA A 93 5.58 7.84 7.31
CA ALA A 93 5.42 6.92 8.44
C ALA A 93 5.88 5.48 8.12
N ALA A 94 5.67 5.01 6.89
CA ALA A 94 6.14 3.68 6.48
C ALA A 94 7.66 3.64 6.31
N LEU A 95 8.27 4.69 5.77
CA LEU A 95 9.73 4.81 5.65
C LEU A 95 10.41 4.86 7.01
N GLU A 96 9.83 5.54 8.01
CA GLU A 96 10.34 5.51 9.39
C GLU A 96 10.47 4.09 9.91
N VAL A 97 9.47 3.22 9.65
CA VAL A 97 9.52 1.82 10.07
C VAL A 97 10.52 1.02 9.22
N LEU A 98 10.48 1.16 7.88
CA LEU A 98 11.31 0.38 6.95
C LEU A 98 12.80 0.73 6.99
N LEU A 99 13.15 1.92 7.50
CA LEU A 99 14.54 2.38 7.65
C LEU A 99 15.07 2.25 9.08
N SER A 100 14.20 1.92 10.04
CA SER A 100 14.61 1.71 11.44
C SER A 100 15.10 0.29 11.75
N ASP A 101 15.13 -0.60 10.75
CA ASP A 101 15.67 -1.97 10.85
C ASP A 101 17.21 -2.02 10.71
#